data_AF-A0A7R9X0U1-F1
#
_entry.id   AF-A0A7R9X0U1-F1
#
_cell.length_a   1.000
_cell.length_b   1.000
_cell.length_c   1.000
_cell.angle_alpha   90.00
_cell.angle_beta   90.00
_cell.angle_gamma   90.00
#
_symmetry.space_group_name_H-M   'P 1'
#
loop_
_entity.id
_entity.type
_entity.pdbx_description
1 polymer ?
#
loop_
_entity_poly.entity_id
_entity_poly.type
_entity_poly.pdbx_seq_one_letter_code
_entity_poly.pdbx_strand_id
1 'polypeptide(L)'
;QTRKINYKNIEQDLEILSMPVNVYRGSVKPELHLELIDLQCNTEWKQFFLNFSKVEFYKALPKSSFPNLKSHAQKIIAMFAASYTC
;
A
#
# COMPACT_ATOMS: atom_id res chain seq x y z
N GLN A 1 16.22 -22.55 -2.51
CA GLN A 1 15.50 -21.84 -3.57
C GLN A 1 15.54 -20.34 -3.29
N THR A 2 16.52 -19.65 -3.86
CA THR A 2 16.74 -18.21 -3.62
C THR A 2 15.60 -17.44 -4.27
N ARG A 3 14.71 -16.82 -3.47
CA ARG A 3 13.68 -15.90 -3.99
C ARG A 3 14.42 -14.75 -4.68
N LYS A 4 14.47 -14.73 -6.01
CA LYS A 4 14.88 -13.55 -6.77
C LYS A 4 13.83 -12.48 -6.51
N ILE A 5 14.11 -11.61 -5.55
CA ILE A 5 13.26 -10.47 -5.27
C ILE A 5 13.50 -9.48 -6.40
N ASN A 6 12.47 -9.26 -7.21
CA ASN A 6 12.58 -8.38 -8.37
C ASN A 6 12.54 -6.94 -7.88
N TYR A 7 13.70 -6.30 -7.71
CA TYR A 7 13.84 -4.98 -7.08
C TYR A 7 12.87 -3.92 -7.62
N LYS A 8 12.62 -3.91 -8.94
CA LYS A 8 11.67 -3.00 -9.59
C LYS A 8 10.24 -3.13 -9.05
N ASN A 9 9.80 -4.35 -8.75
CA ASN A 9 8.46 -4.60 -8.24
C ASN A 9 8.36 -4.17 -6.76
N ILE A 10 9.46 -4.31 -6.01
CA ILE A 10 9.51 -3.86 -4.60
C ILE A 10 9.45 -2.34 -4.52
N GLU A 11 10.16 -1.63 -5.40
CA GLU A 11 10.15 -0.16 -5.44
C GLU A 11 8.75 0.39 -5.71
N GLN A 12 8.02 -0.20 -6.67
CA GLN A 12 6.63 0.16 -6.95
C GLN A 12 5.69 -0.16 -5.78
N ASP A 13 5.84 -1.35 -5.19
CA ASP A 13 5.07 -1.77 -4.02
C ASP A 13 5.32 -0.82 -2.82
N LEU A 14 6.56 -0.37 -2.62
CA LEU A 14 6.95 0.62 -1.61
C LEU A 14 6.40 2.02 -1.91
N GLU A 15 6.38 2.44 -3.18
CA GLU A 15 5.82 3.72 -3.60
C GLU A 15 4.31 3.79 -3.31
N ILE A 16 3.57 2.73 -3.62
CA ILE A 16 2.15 2.57 -3.29
C ILE A 16 1.94 2.70 -1.77
N LEU A 17 2.79 2.05 -0.99
CA LEU A 17 2.73 2.16 0.47
C LEU A 17 3.06 3.56 0.99
N SER A 18 4.03 4.22 0.36
CA SER A 18 4.58 5.48 0.84
C SER A 18 3.69 6.68 0.50
N MET A 19 3.01 6.65 -0.64
CA MET A 19 2.18 7.75 -1.15
C MET A 19 0.93 7.26 -1.88
N PRO A 20 0.03 6.49 -1.22
CA PRO A 20 -1.17 5.92 -1.87
C PRO A 20 -2.07 6.99 -2.52
N VAL A 21 -2.06 8.21 -1.97
CA VAL A 21 -2.84 9.37 -2.45
C VAL A 21 -2.25 10.08 -3.67
N ASN A 22 -1.00 9.77 -4.07
CA ASN A 22 -0.31 10.44 -5.18
C ASN A 22 0.42 9.45 -6.12
N VAL A 23 0.08 8.17 -6.06
CA VAL A 23 0.67 7.16 -6.96
C VAL A 23 0.14 7.31 -8.38
N TYR A 24 1.07 7.25 -9.34
CA TYR A 24 0.76 7.25 -10.76
C TYR A 24 0.10 5.91 -11.20
N ARG A 25 -1.07 5.98 -11.82
CA ARG A 25 -1.88 4.80 -12.17
C ARG A 25 -1.27 3.88 -13.24
N GLY A 26 -0.29 4.35 -14.02
CA GLY A 26 0.28 3.56 -15.11
C GLY A 26 1.18 2.41 -14.67
N SER A 27 1.63 2.40 -13.42
CA SER A 27 2.54 1.39 -12.84
C SER A 27 1.86 0.45 -11.85
N VAL A 28 0.57 0.62 -11.60
CA VAL A 28 -0.13 -0.08 -10.54
C VAL A 28 -0.84 -1.33 -11.08
N LYS A 29 -1.04 -2.32 -10.22
CA LYS A 29 -1.83 -3.51 -10.55
C LYS A 29 -3.30 -3.12 -10.77
N PRO A 30 -3.98 -3.68 -11.79
CA PRO A 30 -5.39 -3.36 -12.06
C PRO A 30 -6.31 -3.51 -10.85
N GLU A 31 -6.03 -4.51 -10.01
CA GLU A 31 -6.74 -4.82 -8.76
C GLU A 31 -6.72 -3.67 -7.74
N LEU A 32 -5.69 -2.82 -7.78
CA LEU A 32 -5.54 -1.68 -6.87
C LEU A 32 -6.03 -0.37 -7.48
N HIS A 33 -6.30 -0.31 -8.79
CA HIS A 33 -6.66 0.95 -9.45
C HIS A 33 -7.93 1.57 -8.90
N LEU A 34 -9.00 0.78 -8.76
CA LEU A 34 -10.29 1.29 -8.28
C LEU A 34 -10.19 1.73 -6.81
N GLU A 35 -9.56 0.91 -5.96
CA GLU A 35 -9.36 1.24 -4.55
C GLU A 35 -8.50 2.50 -4.36
N LEU A 36 -7.45 2.69 -5.17
CA LEU A 36 -6.64 3.90 -5.13
C LEU A 36 -7.39 5.12 -5.67
N ILE A 37 -8.24 4.97 -6.69
CA ILE A 37 -9.09 6.06 -7.19
C ILE A 37 -10.05 6.50 -6.08
N ASP A 38 -10.75 5.56 -5.45
CA ASP A 38 -11.69 5.87 -4.35
C ASP A 38 -10.98 6.57 -3.19
N LEU A 39 -9.77 6.09 -2.85
CA LEU A 39 -8.93 6.67 -1.82
C LEU A 39 -8.43 8.08 -2.19
N GLN A 40 -8.11 8.32 -3.46
CA GLN A 40 -7.73 9.64 -3.98
C GLN A 40 -8.93 10.59 -4.15
N CYS A 41 -10.14 10.09 -4.34
CA CYS A 41 -11.34 10.90 -4.43
C CYS A 41 -11.84 11.33 -3.04
N ASN A 42 -11.52 10.56 -2.00
CA ASN A 42 -11.93 10.86 -0.64
C ASN A 42 -10.92 11.79 0.08
N THR A 43 -11.34 13.03 0.34
CA THR A 43 -10.53 14.04 1.03
C THR A 43 -10.26 13.69 2.49
N GLU A 44 -11.17 12.98 3.17
CA GLU A 44 -10.99 12.54 4.56
C GLU A 44 -9.82 11.55 4.66
N TRP A 45 -9.73 10.58 3.74
CA TRP A 45 -8.60 9.65 3.71
C TRP A 45 -7.28 10.35 3.42
N LYS A 46 -7.27 11.37 2.55
CA LYS A 46 -6.07 12.20 2.33
C LYS A 46 -5.64 12.93 3.59
N GLN A 47 -6.58 13.54 4.30
CA GLN A 47 -6.29 14.22 5.56
C GLN A 47 -5.85 13.23 6.63
N PHE A 48 -6.50 12.08 6.76
CA PHE A 48 -6.12 11.03 7.69
C PHE A 48 -4.69 10.55 7.42
N PHE A 49 -4.33 10.36 6.15
CA PHE A 49 -2.97 9.98 5.77
C PHE A 49 -1.90 11.00 6.16
N LEU A 50 -2.23 12.30 6.13
CA LEU A 50 -1.31 13.37 6.51
C LEU A 50 -1.21 13.57 8.03
N ASN A 51 -2.27 13.28 8.77
CA ASN A 51 -2.34 13.51 10.21
C ASN A 51 -1.89 12.31 11.06
N PHE A 52 -1.98 11.08 10.52
CA PHE A 52 -1.67 9.85 11.24
C PHE A 52 -0.48 9.11 10.63
N SER A 53 0.11 8.19 11.40
CA SER A 53 1.19 7.35 10.87
C SER A 53 0.66 6.41 9.78
N LYS A 54 1.53 6.00 8.85
CA LYS A 54 1.19 5.03 7.79
C LYS A 54 0.60 3.74 8.37
N VAL A 55 1.12 3.28 9.51
CA VAL A 55 0.63 2.07 10.20
C VAL A 55 -0.81 2.24 10.67
N GLU A 56 -1.14 3.39 11.28
CA GLU A 56 -2.50 3.68 11.73
C GLU A 56 -3.47 3.86 10.55
N PHE A 57 -3.02 4.53 9.49
CA PHE A 57 -3.77 4.66 8.24
C PHE A 57 -4.18 3.29 7.67
N TYR A 58 -3.23 2.40 7.41
CA TYR A 58 -3.55 1.08 6.83
C TYR A 58 -4.33 0.17 7.80
N LYS A 59 -4.20 0.37 9.12
CA LYS A 59 -5.05 -0.30 10.11
C LYS A 59 -6.50 0.17 10.03
N ALA A 60 -6.72 1.48 9.92
CA ALA A 60 -8.03 2.12 9.88
C ALA A 60 -8.83 1.84 8.60
N LEU A 61 -8.16 1.50 7.48
CA LEU A 61 -8.85 1.18 6.24
C LEU A 61 -9.83 0.00 6.40
N PRO A 62 -11.12 0.17 6.05
CA PRO A 62 -12.11 -0.90 6.11
C PRO A 62 -11.79 -1.99 5.08
N LYS A 63 -11.74 -3.25 5.53
CA LYS A 63 -11.46 -4.41 4.66
C LYS A 63 -12.56 -4.64 3.62
N SER A 64 -13.78 -4.17 3.88
CA SER A 64 -14.90 -4.24 2.93
C SER A 64 -14.73 -3.33 1.72
N SER A 65 -14.04 -2.19 1.86
CA SER A 65 -13.89 -1.19 0.81
C SER A 65 -12.49 -1.19 0.19
N PHE A 66 -11.46 -1.55 0.97
CA PHE A 66 -10.06 -1.56 0.52
C PHE A 66 -9.36 -2.92 0.78
N PRO A 67 -9.94 -4.05 0.35
CA PRO A 67 -9.38 -5.38 0.62
C PRO A 67 -8.00 -5.57 -0.01
N ASN A 68 -7.79 -5.13 -1.26
CA ASN A 68 -6.55 -5.37 -1.98
C ASN A 68 -5.43 -4.47 -1.48
N LEU A 69 -5.71 -3.19 -1.22
CA LEU A 69 -4.75 -2.23 -0.68
C LEU A 69 -4.29 -2.63 0.72
N LYS A 70 -5.20 -3.11 1.56
CA LYS A 70 -4.85 -3.61 2.91
C LYS A 70 -4.01 -4.89 2.83
N SER A 71 -4.36 -5.83 1.96
CA SER A 71 -3.57 -7.04 1.73
C SER A 71 -2.17 -6.72 1.19
N HIS A 72 -2.07 -5.76 0.28
CA HIS A 72 -0.83 -5.29 -0.30
C HIS A 72 0.10 -4.70 0.76
N ALA A 73 -0.42 -3.78 1.58
CA ALA A 73 0.32 -3.21 2.70
C ALA A 73 0.83 -4.27 3.67
N GLN A 74 -0.01 -5.24 4.03
CA GLN A 74 0.36 -6.35 4.90
C GLN A 74 1.46 -7.23 4.31
N LYS A 75 1.39 -7.54 3.01
CA LYS A 75 2.42 -8.34 2.32
C LYS A 75 3.79 -7.68 2.41
N ILE A 76 3.86 -6.38 2.15
CA ILE A 76 5.13 -5.65 2.18
C ILE A 76 5.66 -5.51 3.61
N ILE A 77 4.79 -5.15 4.57
CA ILE A 77 5.17 -5.10 6.00
C ILE A 77 5.71 -6.46 6.45
N ALA A 78 5.07 -7.56 6.05
CA ALA A 78 5.52 -8.91 6.38
C ALA A 78 6.87 -9.27 5.71
N MET A 79 7.13 -8.81 4.48
CA MET A 79 8.43 -8.96 3.83
C MET A 79 9.55 -8.30 4.64
N PHE A 80 9.32 -7.07 5.13
CA PHE A 80 10.30 -6.36 5.95
C PHE A 80 10.40 -6.92 7.37
N ALA A 81 9.29 -7.31 8.00
CA ALA A 81 9.33 -7.94 9.32
C ALA A 81 10.15 -9.25 9.30
N ALA A 82 10.00 -10.06 8.25
CA ALA A 82 10.79 -11.27 8.06
C ALA A 82 12.30 -11.01 7.92
N SER A 83 12.72 -9.82 7.44
CA SER A 83 14.14 -9.45 7.40
C SER A 83 14.73 -9.06 8.75
N TYR A 84 13.91 -8.74 9.76
CA TYR A 84 14.37 -8.44 11.13
C TYR A 84 14.26 -9.65 12.08
N THR A 85 13.76 -10.80 11.59
CA THR A 85 13.55 -12.02 12.40
C THR A 85 14.62 -13.09 12.12
N CYS A 86 15.79 -12.69 11.61
CA CYS A 86 16.96 -13.56 11.41
C CYS A 86 18.10 -13.15 12.33
#